data_AF-A0A7I7Y2Q3-F1
#
_entry.id   AF-A0A7I7Y2Q3-F1
#
_cell.length_a   1.000
_cell.length_b   1.000
_cell.length_c   1.000
_cell.angle_alpha   90.00
_cell.angle_beta   90.00
_cell.angle_gamma   90.00
#
_symmetry.space_group_name_H-M   'P 1'
#
loop_
_entity.id
_entity.type
_entity.pdbx_description
1 polymer ?
#
loop_
_entity_poly.entity_id
_entity_poly.type
_entity_poly.pdbx_seq_one_letter_code
_entity_poly.pdbx_strand_id
1 'polypeptide(L)' 'MWLSADGAEDGVCTGGVQVPQEANVLPYGSALISCDFGCASEENGLTCVHLPGGRGFFVSRENFSPF' A
#
# COMPACT_ATOMS: atom_id res chain seq x y z
N MET A 1 -20.10 -10.31 -8.70
CA MET A 1 -20.11 -10.00 -7.26
C MET A 1 -21.25 -9.03 -7.00
N TRP A 2 -22.30 -9.49 -6.34
CA TRP A 2 -23.44 -8.67 -5.92
C TRP A 2 -23.32 -8.45 -4.41
N LEU A 3 -23.30 -7.19 -3.98
CA LEU A 3 -23.23 -6.84 -2.56
C LEU A 3 -24.63 -6.38 -2.13
N SER A 4 -25.26 -7.12 -1.22
CA SER A 4 -26.49 -6.70 -0.53
C SER A 4 -26.15 -6.22 0.88
N ALA A 5 -27.16 -5.72 1.60
CA ALA A 5 -26.98 -5.26 2.98
C ALA A 5 -26.58 -6.40 3.95
N ASP A 6 -26.82 -7.65 3.56
CA ASP A 6 -26.52 -8.85 4.36
C ASP A 6 -25.13 -9.44 4.06
N GLY A 7 -24.37 -8.84 3.13
CA GLY A 7 -23.03 -9.26 2.74
C GLY A 7 -22.93 -9.70 1.27
N ALA A 8 -21.85 -10.41 0.94
CA ALA A 8 -21.67 -10.99 -0.37
C ALA A 8 -22.50 -12.27 -0.49
N GLU A 9 -23.55 -12.25 -1.30
CA GLU A 9 -24.46 -13.40 -1.50
C GLU A 9 -23.94 -14.41 -2.53
N ASP A 10 -23.02 -13.97 -3.41
CA ASP A 10 -22.35 -14.83 -4.40
C ASP A 10 -20.93 -14.33 -4.70
N GLY A 11 -19.97 -15.25 -4.61
CA GLY A 11 -18.54 -15.02 -4.80
C GLY A 11 -17.66 -16.00 -4.03
N VAL A 12 -16.46 -16.27 -4.53
CA VAL A 12 -15.43 -17.01 -3.77
C VAL A 12 -14.73 -16.03 -2.84
N CYS A 13 -14.67 -16.34 -1.54
CA CYS A 13 -13.78 -15.64 -0.62
C CYS A 13 -12.33 -15.94 -1.00
N THR A 14 -11.76 -15.17 -1.94
CA THR A 14 -10.39 -15.38 -2.42
C THR A 14 -9.32 -14.97 -1.42
N GLY A 15 -9.71 -14.48 -0.23
CA GLY A 15 -8.78 -14.06 0.81
C GLY A 15 -7.90 -12.89 0.34
N GLY A 16 -8.39 -11.66 0.50
CA GLY A 16 -7.60 -10.45 0.30
C GLY A 16 -7.36 -10.06 -1.17
N VAL A 17 -6.68 -8.93 -1.33
CA VAL A 17 -6.18 -8.45 -2.64
C VAL A 17 -5.16 -9.48 -3.14
N GLN A 18 -5.28 -9.89 -4.40
CA GLN A 18 -4.26 -10.67 -5.10
C GLN A 18 -3.00 -9.80 -5.27
N VAL A 19 -2.23 -9.67 -4.20
CA VAL A 19 -0.89 -9.09 -4.25
C VAL A 19 0.05 -10.17 -4.77
N PRO A 20 0.95 -9.85 -5.72
CA PRO A 20 1.97 -10.79 -6.11
C PRO A 20 2.74 -11.27 -4.87
N GLN A 21 3.07 -12.55 -4.85
CA GLN A 21 3.78 -13.20 -3.73
C GLN A 21 5.11 -12.51 -3.41
N GLU A 22 5.66 -11.77 -4.38
CA GLU A 22 6.81 -10.91 -4.24
C GLU A 22 6.45 -9.48 -4.68
N ALA A 23 6.77 -8.51 -3.82
CA ALA A 23 6.66 -7.09 -4.16
C ALA A 23 7.95 -6.62 -4.86
N ASN A 24 7.81 -5.74 -5.86
CA ASN A 24 8.96 -5.07 -6.45
C ASN A 24 9.70 -4.25 -5.38
N VAL A 25 11.03 -4.34 -5.37
CA VAL A 25 11.87 -3.56 -4.45
C VAL A 25 12.00 -2.13 -4.97
N LEU A 26 11.66 -1.14 -4.14
CA LEU A 26 11.95 0.27 -4.38
C LEU A 26 13.28 0.64 -3.72
N PRO A 27 14.36 0.90 -4.49
CA PRO A 27 15.67 1.20 -3.92
C PRO A 27 15.67 2.46 -3.06
N TYR A 28 16.54 2.52 -2.05
CA TYR A 28 16.75 3.76 -1.29
C TYR A 28 17.21 4.91 -2.19
N GLY A 29 16.76 6.12 -1.88
CA GLY A 29 16.93 7.31 -2.71
C GLY A 29 15.98 7.38 -3.90
N SER A 30 15.16 6.35 -4.13
CA SER A 30 14.17 6.34 -5.19
C SER A 30 12.80 6.76 -4.67
N ALA A 31 11.95 7.26 -5.57
CA ALA A 31 10.56 7.53 -5.29
C ALA A 31 9.65 6.80 -6.29
N LEU A 32 8.49 6.37 -5.82
CA LEU A 32 7.42 5.82 -6.63
C LEU A 32 6.24 6.79 -6.59
N ILE A 33 5.68 7.10 -7.76
CA ILE A 33 4.40 7.79 -7.86
C ILE A 33 3.38 6.77 -8.38
N SER A 34 2.30 6.61 -7.63
CA SER A 34 1.19 5.74 -7.99
C SER A 34 -0.13 6.48 -7.72
N CYS A 35 -0.88 6.74 -8.79
CA CYS A 35 -2.07 7.60 -8.75
C CYS A 35 -1.73 8.95 -8.08
N ASP A 36 -2.48 9.31 -7.04
CA ASP A 36 -2.31 10.55 -6.28
C ASP A 36 -1.29 10.45 -5.14
N PHE A 37 -0.59 9.33 -5.00
CA PHE A 37 0.38 9.11 -3.94
C PHE A 37 1.82 9.12 -4.46
N GLY A 38 2.66 9.94 -3.83
CA GLY A 38 4.11 9.90 -4.00
C GLY A 38 4.76 9.30 -2.76
N CYS A 39 5.56 8.26 -2.93
CA CYS A 39 6.30 7.60 -1.86
C CYS A 39 7.81 7.71 -2.11
N ALA A 40 8.55 8.29 -1.17
CA ALA A 40 10.00 8.32 -1.18
C ALA A 40 10.56 7.22 -0.27
N SER A 41 11.51 6.45 -0.79
CA SER A 41 12.24 5.41 -0.07
C SER A 41 13.56 5.99 0.42
N GLU A 42 13.74 6.08 1.72
CA GLU A 42 14.94 6.55 2.39
C GLU A 42 15.49 5.45 3.29
N GLU A 43 16.75 5.57 3.69
CA GLU A 43 17.44 4.53 4.46
C GLU A 43 16.77 4.28 5.83
N ASN A 44 16.14 5.31 6.40
CA ASN A 44 15.40 5.28 7.66
C ASN A 44 13.95 4.79 7.52
N GLY A 45 13.37 4.77 6.31
CA GLY A 45 11.98 4.40 6.09
C GLY A 45 11.37 4.89 4.78
N LEU A 46 10.04 4.77 4.70
CA LEU A 46 9.25 5.17 3.54
C LEU A 46 8.32 6.32 3.92
N THR A 47 8.39 7.44 3.22
CA THR A 47 7.45 8.55 3.39
C THR A 47 6.49 8.59 2.22
N CYS A 48 5.20 8.46 2.47
CA CYS A 48 4.16 8.54 1.43
C CYS A 48 3.25 9.75 1.66
N VAL A 49 2.98 10.50 0.60
CA VAL A 49 2.12 11.68 0.62
C VAL A 49 1.04 11.59 -0.45
N HIS A 50 -0.18 11.98 -0.11
CA HIS A 50 -1.24 12.28 -1.06
C HIS A 50 -0.97 13.65 -1.68
N LEU A 51 -0.47 13.67 -2.91
CA LEU A 51 0.03 14.85 -3.60
C LEU A 51 -1.03 15.99 -3.67
N PRO A 52 -2.31 15.73 -3.97
CA PRO A 52 -3.31 16.81 -4.02
C PRO A 52 -3.66 17.38 -2.63
N GLY A 53 -3.57 16.56 -1.59
CA GLY A 53 -4.07 16.89 -0.25
C GLY A 53 -2.98 17.22 0.77
N GLY A 54 -1.70 17.06 0.42
CA GLY A 54 -0.54 17.34 1.27
C GLY A 54 -0.42 16.49 2.54
N ARG A 55 -1.32 15.53 2.77
CA ARG A 55 -1.32 14.65 3.94
C ARG A 55 -0.60 13.34 3.62
N GLY A 56 0.09 12.78 4.59
CA GLY A 56 0.89 11.59 4.38
C GLY A 56 1.15 10.82 5.66
N PHE A 57 1.95 9.77 5.53
CA PHE A 57 2.39 8.92 6.61
C PHE A 57 3.86 8.50 6.39
N PHE A 58 4.51 8.11 7.48
CA PHE A 58 5.86 7.59 7.47
C PHE A 58 5.86 6.16 8.02
N VAL A 59 6.59 5.27 7.35
CA VAL A 59 6.82 3.88 7.78
C VAL A 59 8.29 3.75 8.13
N SER A 60 8.59 3.57 9.41
CA SER A 60 9.96 3.37 9.89
C SER A 60 10.48 2.00 9.48
N ARG A 61 11.72 1.94 8.97
CA ARG A 61 12.39 0.66 8.71
C ARG A 61 12.57 -0.19 9.97
N GLU A 62 12.90 0.45 11.09
CA GLU A 62 13.26 -0.23 12.33
C GLU A 62 12.04 -0.78 13.09
N ASN A 63 10.87 -0.18 12.89
CA ASN A 63 9.63 -0.54 13.58
C ASN A 63 8.61 -1.23 12.65
N PHE A 64 9.01 -1.58 11.43
CA PHE A 64 8.13 -2.28 10.50
C PHE A 64 8.11 -3.78 10.80
N SER A 65 6.92 -4.32 11.09
CA SER A 65 6.69 -5.76 11.20
C SER A 65 5.88 -6.23 9.98
N PRO A 66 6.43 -7.09 9.11
CA PRO A 66 5.60 -7.82 8.16
C PRO A 66 4.68 -8.81 8.92
N PHE A 67 3.47 -9.02 8.42
CA PHE A 67 2.48 -9.96 8.97
C PHE A 67 2.79 -11.39 8.59
#